data_AF-A0A7V5R388-F1
#
_entry.id   AF-A0A7V5R388-F1
#
_cell.length_a   1.000
_cell.length_b   1.000
_cell.length_c   1.000
_cell.angle_alpha   90.00
_cell.angle_beta   90.00
_cell.angle_gamma   90.00
#
_symmetry.space_group_name_H-M   'P 1'
#
loop_
_entity.id
_entity.type
_entity.pdbx_description
1 polymer ?
#
loop_
_entity_poly.entity_id
_entity_poly.type
_entity_poly.pdbx_seq_one_letter_code
_entity_poly.pdbx_strand_id
1 'polypeptide(L)'
;MTYTEDNLTEQPAIKLFESLGWQTLNCYSENFGEDGLLGRENRSEVVLVRELRQTLVKIIPECTANEIKLVIEEINRDRSVMSDIAVNKSCYQLLKEGVKVEGVYHLNLGVGSKHLFSNLV
;
A
#
# COMPACT_ATOMS: atom_id res chain seq x y z
N MET A 1 10.31 -35.24 -1.56
CA MET A 1 10.09 -33.78 -1.46
C MET A 1 10.42 -33.18 -2.81
N THR A 2 9.54 -32.33 -3.34
CA THR A 2 9.77 -31.65 -4.61
C THR A 2 10.53 -30.35 -4.33
N TYR A 3 11.75 -30.24 -4.85
CA TYR A 3 12.61 -29.06 -4.68
C TYR A 3 12.21 -27.98 -5.70
N THR A 4 11.28 -27.11 -5.30
CA THR A 4 10.77 -25.98 -6.12
C THR A 4 10.76 -24.71 -5.28
N GLU A 5 10.82 -23.54 -5.92
CA GLU A 5 10.74 -22.24 -5.25
C GLU A 5 9.42 -22.07 -4.49
N ASP A 6 8.31 -22.56 -5.05
CA ASP A 6 7.00 -22.58 -4.36
C ASP A 6 7.11 -23.30 -3.00
N ASN A 7 7.59 -24.54 -2.99
CA ASN A 7 7.65 -25.35 -1.77
C ASN A 7 8.74 -24.91 -0.78
N LEU A 8 9.89 -24.43 -1.28
CA LEU A 8 11.05 -24.10 -0.42
C LEU A 8 11.09 -22.64 0.02
N THR A 9 10.36 -21.74 -0.64
CA THR A 9 10.46 -20.30 -0.41
C THR A 9 9.09 -19.64 -0.30
N GLU A 10 8.20 -19.80 -1.28
CA GLU A 10 6.90 -19.11 -1.30
C GLU A 10 5.97 -19.58 -0.17
N GLN A 11 5.69 -20.89 -0.06
CA GLN A 11 4.81 -21.44 0.96
C GLN A 11 5.32 -21.20 2.40
N PRO A 12 6.62 -21.33 2.71
CA PRO A 12 7.15 -20.91 4.01
C PRO A 12 6.98 -19.42 4.30
N ALA A 13 7.18 -18.54 3.31
CA ALA A 13 6.96 -17.11 3.48
C ALA A 13 5.49 -16.78 3.75
N ILE A 14 4.56 -17.36 2.97
CA ILE A 14 3.11 -17.21 3.17
C ILE A 14 2.73 -17.58 4.62
N LYS A 15 3.15 -18.77 5.10
CA LYS A 15 2.86 -19.22 6.46
C LYS A 15 3.41 -18.30 7.54
N LEU A 16 4.61 -17.74 7.33
CA LEU A 16 5.19 -16.76 8.26
C LEU A 16 4.33 -15.50 8.32
N PHE A 17 3.93 -14.95 7.17
CA PHE A 17 3.09 -13.77 7.10
C PHE A 17 1.69 -14.02 7.71
N GLU A 18 1.08 -15.17 7.45
CA GLU A 18 -0.16 -15.60 8.11
C GLU A 18 -0.01 -15.62 9.64
N SER A 19 1.12 -16.12 10.16
CA SER A 19 1.38 -16.12 11.60
C SER A 19 1.52 -14.73 12.22
N LEU A 20 1.83 -13.71 11.39
CA LEU A 20 1.89 -12.30 11.76
C LEU A 20 0.55 -11.58 11.55
N GLY A 21 -0.50 -12.30 11.13
CA GLY A 21 -1.84 -11.75 10.86
C GLY A 21 -2.03 -11.19 9.46
N TRP A 22 -1.06 -11.35 8.55
CA TRP A 22 -1.19 -10.84 7.19
C TRP A 22 -2.11 -11.73 6.36
N GLN A 23 -2.94 -11.08 5.53
CA GLN A 23 -3.74 -11.75 4.51
C GLN A 23 -2.90 -11.97 3.25
N THR A 24 -3.02 -13.15 2.63
CA THR A 24 -2.28 -13.50 1.41
C THR A 24 -3.22 -13.91 0.28
N LEU A 25 -2.88 -13.55 -0.95
CA LEU A 25 -3.65 -13.88 -2.16
C LEU A 25 -2.71 -14.39 -3.26
N ASN A 26 -3.08 -15.49 -3.91
CA ASN A 26 -2.37 -15.96 -5.09
C ASN A 26 -2.80 -15.13 -6.32
N CYS A 27 -1.89 -14.30 -6.81
CA CYS A 27 -2.14 -13.41 -7.94
C CYS A 27 -1.51 -13.92 -9.26
N TYR A 28 -0.96 -15.14 -9.29
CA TYR A 28 -0.24 -15.65 -10.46
C TYR A 28 -1.13 -15.77 -11.71
N SER A 29 -2.43 -16.00 -11.53
CA SER A 29 -3.42 -16.10 -12.62
C SER A 29 -4.62 -15.19 -12.39
N GLU A 30 -4.39 -14.00 -11.80
CA GLU A 30 -5.45 -13.02 -11.60
C GLU A 30 -6.02 -12.48 -12.93
N ASN A 31 -7.24 -11.95 -12.86
CA ASN A 31 -7.85 -11.13 -13.89
C ASN A 31 -7.64 -9.63 -13.61
N PHE A 32 -7.60 -8.84 -14.68
CA PHE A 32 -7.36 -7.39 -14.66
C PHE A 32 -8.61 -6.59 -15.02
N GLY A 33 -8.59 -5.31 -14.70
CA GLY A 33 -9.69 -4.35 -14.85
C GLY A 33 -10.37 -4.03 -13.52
N GLU A 34 -11.32 -3.09 -13.55
CA GLU A 34 -12.07 -2.61 -12.37
C GLU A 34 -12.70 -3.73 -11.53
N ASP A 35 -13.32 -4.71 -12.21
CA ASP A 35 -13.95 -5.91 -11.63
C ASP A 35 -12.95 -7.08 -11.41
N GLY A 36 -11.68 -6.88 -11.71
CA GLY A 36 -10.61 -7.84 -11.48
C GLY A 36 -10.32 -8.05 -9.99
N LEU A 37 -9.60 -9.13 -9.67
CA LEU A 37 -9.30 -9.56 -8.30
C LEU A 37 -8.78 -8.40 -7.44
N LEU A 38 -7.82 -7.64 -7.97
CA LEU A 38 -7.19 -6.51 -7.27
C LEU A 38 -7.53 -5.14 -7.88
N GLY A 39 -8.38 -5.08 -8.89
CA GLY A 39 -8.76 -3.83 -9.56
C GLY A 39 -7.63 -3.16 -10.34
N ARG A 40 -6.57 -3.92 -10.69
CA ARG A 40 -5.42 -3.46 -11.46
C ARG A 40 -5.67 -3.62 -12.94
N GLU A 41 -5.15 -2.73 -13.77
CA GLU A 41 -5.25 -2.85 -15.23
C GLU A 41 -4.25 -3.85 -15.82
N ASN A 42 -3.13 -4.08 -15.13
CA ASN A 42 -2.11 -5.06 -15.55
C ASN A 42 -1.13 -5.40 -14.39
N ARG A 43 -0.25 -6.38 -14.62
CA ARG A 43 0.74 -6.86 -13.62
C ARG A 43 1.78 -5.84 -13.17
N SER A 44 2.04 -4.80 -13.97
CA SER A 44 3.06 -3.79 -13.64
C SER A 44 2.61 -2.80 -12.57
N GLU A 45 1.30 -2.74 -12.30
CA GLU A 45 0.75 -1.91 -11.22
C GLU A 45 1.03 -2.56 -9.86
N VAL A 46 2.06 -2.09 -9.19
CA VAL A 46 2.46 -2.59 -7.87
C VAL A 46 1.67 -1.95 -6.73
N VAL A 47 1.07 -0.79 -6.95
CA VAL A 47 0.22 -0.10 -5.97
C VAL A 47 -1.23 -0.52 -6.17
N LEU A 48 -1.84 -1.11 -5.13
CA LEU A 48 -3.26 -1.51 -5.13
C LEU A 48 -4.15 -0.30 -4.84
N VAL A 49 -4.39 0.54 -5.85
CA VAL A 49 -5.08 1.83 -5.69
C VAL A 49 -6.49 1.68 -5.11
N ARG A 50 -7.22 0.61 -5.49
CA ARG A 50 -8.57 0.33 -4.96
C ARG A 50 -8.55 0.11 -3.44
N GLU A 51 -7.67 -0.76 -2.98
CA GLU A 51 -7.51 -1.08 -1.56
C GLU A 51 -6.96 0.10 -0.77
N LEU A 52 -6.00 0.83 -1.34
CA LEU A 52 -5.45 2.06 -0.77
C LEU A 52 -6.55 3.11 -0.58
N ARG A 53 -7.39 3.34 -1.58
CA ARG A 53 -8.51 4.28 -1.50
C ARG A 53 -9.50 3.89 -0.40
N GLN A 54 -9.94 2.63 -0.38
CA GLN A 54 -10.87 2.14 0.65
C GLN A 54 -10.28 2.29 2.06
N THR A 55 -8.99 2.03 2.20
CA THR A 55 -8.26 2.17 3.46
C THR A 55 -8.16 3.64 3.89
N LEU A 56 -7.81 4.54 2.99
CA LEU A 56 -7.73 5.98 3.28
C LEU A 56 -9.09 6.54 3.73
N VAL A 57 -10.19 6.14 3.09
CA VAL A 57 -11.56 6.52 3.51
C VAL A 57 -11.88 6.03 4.93
N LYS A 58 -11.44 4.83 5.29
CA LYS A 58 -11.68 4.26 6.63
C LYS A 58 -10.85 4.93 7.71
N ILE A 59 -9.59 5.23 7.42
CA ILE A 59 -8.66 5.84 8.37
C ILE A 59 -8.98 7.32 8.58
N ILE A 60 -9.46 8.01 7.53
CA ILE A 60 -9.67 9.47 7.54
C ILE A 60 -11.03 9.80 6.90
N PRO A 61 -12.13 9.58 7.63
CA PRO A 61 -13.49 9.81 7.13
C PRO A 61 -13.78 11.26 6.73
N GLU A 62 -12.99 12.21 7.24
CA GLU A 62 -13.15 13.65 7.02
C GLU A 62 -12.54 14.17 5.72
N CYS A 63 -11.76 13.35 4.99
CA CYS A 63 -11.22 13.72 3.69
C CYS A 63 -12.28 13.67 2.59
N THR A 64 -12.27 14.68 1.74
CA THR A 64 -13.01 14.70 0.49
C THR A 64 -12.43 13.71 -0.52
N ALA A 65 -13.24 13.32 -1.52
CA ALA A 65 -12.79 12.45 -2.60
C ALA A 65 -11.58 13.04 -3.37
N ASN A 66 -11.52 14.37 -3.51
CA ASN A 66 -10.41 15.06 -4.16
C ASN A 66 -9.12 14.98 -3.32
N GLU A 67 -9.21 15.16 -2.00
CA GLU A 67 -8.04 15.02 -1.11
C GLU A 67 -7.49 13.59 -1.14
N ILE A 68 -8.37 12.57 -1.07
CA ILE A 68 -7.95 11.17 -1.18
C ILE A 68 -7.26 10.90 -2.52
N LYS A 69 -7.78 11.47 -3.61
CA LYS A 69 -7.15 11.36 -4.94
C LYS A 69 -5.73 11.95 -4.94
N LEU A 70 -5.56 13.17 -4.40
CA LEU A 70 -4.24 13.81 -4.31
C LEU A 70 -3.26 13.02 -3.44
N VAL A 71 -3.73 12.42 -2.35
CA VAL A 71 -2.90 11.55 -1.50
C VAL A 71 -2.41 10.32 -2.27
N ILE A 72 -3.31 9.65 -3.00
CA ILE A 72 -2.95 8.49 -3.83
C ILE A 72 -1.93 8.89 -4.91
N GLU A 73 -2.14 10.04 -5.57
CA GLU A 73 -1.21 10.56 -6.58
C GLU A 73 0.18 10.84 -5.99
N GLU A 74 0.25 11.38 -4.77
CA GLU A 74 1.54 11.66 -4.12
C GLU A 74 2.28 10.37 -3.69
N ILE A 75 1.55 9.40 -3.14
CA ILE A 75 2.10 8.09 -2.78
C ILE A 75 2.62 7.38 -4.04
N ASN A 76 1.85 7.42 -5.13
CA ASN A 76 2.18 6.76 -6.39
C ASN A 76 3.08 7.59 -7.33
N ARG A 77 3.57 8.76 -6.88
CA ARG A 77 4.43 9.63 -7.69
C ARG A 77 5.66 8.86 -8.15
N ASP A 78 5.95 8.92 -9.45
CA ASP A 78 7.15 8.32 -10.02
C ASP A 78 8.41 8.99 -9.45
N ARG A 79 9.30 8.16 -8.94
CA ARG A 79 10.59 8.57 -8.35
C ARG A 79 11.76 7.83 -8.99
N SER A 80 11.54 7.15 -10.11
CA SER A 80 12.54 6.34 -10.82
C SER A 80 13.78 7.13 -11.27
N VAL A 81 13.62 8.43 -11.50
CA VAL A 81 14.71 9.33 -11.94
C VAL A 81 15.50 9.96 -10.78
N MET A 82 15.09 9.73 -9.54
CA MET A 82 15.78 10.25 -8.36
C MET A 82 16.91 9.31 -7.92
N SER A 83 17.89 9.83 -7.18
CA SER A 83 18.87 8.96 -6.52
C SER A 83 18.23 8.21 -5.34
N ASP A 84 18.74 7.02 -5.01
CA ASP A 84 18.23 6.19 -3.92
C ASP A 84 18.14 6.95 -2.58
N ILE A 85 19.12 7.82 -2.30
CA ILE A 85 19.13 8.67 -1.10
C ILE A 85 17.95 9.64 -1.12
N ALA A 86 17.67 10.25 -2.26
CA ALA A 86 16.56 11.18 -2.41
C ALA A 86 15.20 10.47 -2.35
N VAL A 87 15.09 9.27 -2.95
CA VAL A 87 13.88 8.42 -2.85
C VAL A 87 13.62 8.06 -1.39
N ASN A 88 14.62 7.52 -0.69
CA ASN A 88 14.48 7.11 0.71
C ASN A 88 14.10 8.29 1.61
N LYS A 89 14.71 9.47 1.39
CA LYS A 89 14.35 10.68 2.12
C LYS A 89 12.89 11.08 1.88
N SER A 90 12.43 11.04 0.62
CA SER A 90 11.05 11.36 0.25
C SER A 90 10.06 10.37 0.90
N CYS A 91 10.30 9.06 0.80
CA CYS A 91 9.47 8.05 1.44
C CYS A 91 9.42 8.22 2.96
N TYR A 92 10.57 8.50 3.60
CA TYR A 92 10.62 8.75 5.03
C TYR A 92 9.81 9.97 5.45
N GLN A 93 9.85 11.05 4.66
CA GLN A 93 9.04 12.25 4.92
C GLN A 93 7.55 11.96 4.80
N LEU A 94 7.13 11.18 3.80
CA LEU A 94 5.73 10.74 3.69
C LEU A 94 5.31 9.93 4.92
N LEU A 95 6.14 8.99 5.38
CA LEU A 95 5.86 8.19 6.56
C LEU A 95 5.76 9.04 7.84
N LYS A 96 6.64 10.04 8.00
CA LYS A 96 6.76 10.84 9.23
C LYS A 96 5.80 12.02 9.29
N GLU A 97 5.64 12.74 8.18
CA GLU A 97 4.93 14.01 8.12
C GLU A 97 3.57 13.88 7.41
N GLY A 98 3.37 12.77 6.69
CA GLY A 98 2.22 12.55 5.85
C GLY A 98 2.26 13.26 4.51
N VAL A 99 1.19 13.09 3.74
CA VAL A 99 0.92 13.88 2.55
C VAL A 99 0.22 15.18 2.96
N LYS A 100 0.72 16.32 2.47
CA LYS A 100 0.07 17.62 2.62
C LYS A 100 -0.83 17.86 1.42
N VAL A 101 -2.13 17.82 1.62
CA VAL A 101 -3.14 18.27 0.65
C VAL A 101 -3.62 19.66 1.05
N GLU A 102 -3.96 20.51 0.09
CA GLU A 102 -4.49 21.87 0.34
C GLU A 102 -5.83 21.76 1.09
N GLY A 103 -5.74 21.70 2.42
CA GLY A 103 -6.86 21.32 3.29
C GLY A 103 -6.38 20.48 4.49
N VAL A 104 -5.76 21.14 5.47
CA VAL A 104 -5.68 20.80 6.92
C VAL A 104 -5.17 19.41 7.39
N TYR A 105 -4.97 18.38 6.57
CA TYR A 105 -4.60 17.06 7.09
C TYR A 105 -3.12 16.72 6.90
N HIS A 106 -2.46 16.40 8.02
CA HIS A 106 -1.21 15.65 8.04
C HIS A 106 -1.56 14.17 8.09
N LEU A 107 -1.48 13.46 6.97
CA LEU A 107 -1.75 12.03 6.92
C LEU A 107 -0.61 11.26 7.62
N ASN A 108 -0.60 11.20 8.95
CA ASN A 108 0.54 10.67 9.68
C ASN A 108 0.66 9.14 9.49
N LEU A 109 1.46 8.75 8.49
CA LEU A 109 1.68 7.36 8.07
C LEU A 109 2.62 6.59 9.04
N GLY A 110 3.01 7.16 10.18
CA GLY A 110 4.03 6.60 11.07
C GLY A 110 3.92 6.94 12.56
N VAL A 111 3.78 5.87 13.37
CA VAL A 111 4.22 5.63 14.77
C VAL A 111 3.80 6.60 15.90
N GLY A 112 3.12 7.72 15.62
CA GLY A 112 2.69 8.67 16.65
C GLY A 112 1.28 8.46 17.22
N SER A 113 0.38 7.84 16.46
CA SER A 113 -1.01 7.64 16.87
C SER A 113 -1.23 6.19 17.28
N LYS A 114 -1.32 5.93 18.58
CA LYS A 114 -1.64 4.63 19.21
C LYS A 114 -2.96 3.98 18.73
N HIS A 115 -3.67 4.59 17.79
CA HIS A 115 -5.03 4.22 17.41
C HIS A 115 -5.26 3.95 15.91
N LEU A 116 -4.29 4.16 15.01
CA LEU A 116 -4.53 3.99 13.56
C LEU A 116 -4.13 2.60 13.02
N PHE A 117 -3.18 1.92 13.65
CA PHE A 117 -2.70 0.59 13.20
C PHE A 117 -3.40 -0.59 13.88
N SER A 118 -4.31 -0.37 14.84
CA SER A 118 -5.02 -1.47 15.50
C SER A 118 -6.11 -2.11 14.63
N ASN A 119 -6.51 -1.44 13.53
CA ASN A 119 -7.62 -1.85 12.68
C ASN A 119 -7.17 -2.22 11.26
N LEU A 120 -5.87 -2.46 11.06
CA LEU A 120 -5.28 -2.86 9.79
C LEU A 120 -4.60 -4.23 9.93
N VAL A 121 -5.37 -5.18 10.44
CA VAL A 121 -5.12 -6.63 10.41
C VAL A 121 -6.47 -7.32 10.24
#